data_AF-A0A5M4AEI5-F1
#
_entry.id   AF-A0A5M4AEI5-F1
#
_cell.length_a   1.000
_cell.length_b   1.000
_cell.length_c   1.000
_cell.angle_alpha   90.00
_cell.angle_beta   90.00
_cell.angle_gamma   90.00
#
_symmetry.space_group_name_H-M   'P 1'
#
loop_
_entity.id
_entity.type
_entity.pdbx_description
1 polymer ?
#
loop_
_entity_poly.entity_id
_entity_poly.type
_entity_poly.pdbx_seq_one_letter_code
_entity_poly.pdbx_strand_id
1 'polypeptide(L)'
;MKKIKAEILTNKTHFSNYEDYKTYPTSDLKCPSCEVKTSIAFKDLEKHRFSNFSNLTEDKQNKINEFVKLNMEKVPNSFLDYNCPNCNSSVRLYYQSWAGGRHGENGYELEMVISD
;
A
#
# COMPACT_ATOMS: atom_id res chain seq x y z
N MET A 1 -15.43 0.96 -7.28
CA MET A 1 -14.18 1.45 -6.66
C MET A 1 -14.48 2.24 -5.40
N LYS A 2 -13.72 1.96 -4.34
CA LYS A 2 -13.84 2.57 -3.02
C LYS A 2 -12.46 3.03 -2.57
N LYS A 3 -12.41 4.23 -1.97
CA LYS A 3 -11.25 4.76 -1.24
C LYS A 3 -11.46 4.49 0.25
N ILE A 4 -10.52 3.80 0.89
CA ILE A 4 -10.61 3.40 2.30
C ILE A 4 -9.29 3.78 2.97
N LYS A 5 -9.33 4.31 4.19
CA LYS A 5 -8.11 4.58 4.95
C LYS A 5 -7.44 3.28 5.38
N ALA A 6 -6.11 3.23 5.32
CA ALA A 6 -5.35 2.04 5.67
C ALA A 6 -5.58 1.62 7.14
N GLU A 7 -5.70 2.59 8.07
CA GLU A 7 -5.96 2.35 9.50
C GLU A 7 -7.22 1.50 9.80
N ILE A 8 -8.19 1.47 8.87
CA ILE A 8 -9.41 0.66 8.99
C ILE A 8 -9.14 -0.81 8.65
N LEU A 9 -8.13 -1.05 7.81
CA LEU A 9 -7.86 -2.35 7.18
C LEU A 9 -6.64 -3.08 7.78
N THR A 10 -5.78 -2.37 8.51
CA THR A 10 -4.56 -2.91 9.11
C THR A 10 -4.31 -2.30 10.50
N ASN A 11 -3.69 -3.09 11.38
CA ASN A 11 -3.34 -2.66 12.73
C ASN A 11 -1.99 -1.94 12.82
N LYS A 12 -1.17 -2.00 11.77
CA LYS A 12 0.11 -1.27 11.66
C LYS A 12 0.12 -0.49 10.35
N THR A 13 0.24 0.82 10.46
CA THR A 13 0.32 1.76 9.34
C THR A 13 1.70 2.42 9.24
N HIS A 14 2.50 2.43 10.31
CA HIS A 14 3.83 3.05 10.32
C HIS A 14 4.94 2.01 10.44
N PHE A 15 5.94 2.19 9.58
CA PHE A 15 7.17 1.41 9.53
C PHE A 15 8.35 2.38 9.46
N SER A 16 8.97 2.73 10.59
CA SER A 16 9.92 3.85 10.62
C SER A 16 10.92 3.80 11.76
N ASN A 17 10.95 2.72 12.55
CA ASN A 17 11.88 2.61 13.66
C ASN A 17 13.00 1.60 13.38
N TYR A 18 14.06 1.68 14.19
CA TYR A 18 15.20 0.79 14.11
C TYR A 18 14.83 -0.70 14.24
N GLU A 19 13.79 -1.01 15.00
CA GLU A 19 13.30 -2.38 15.16
C GLU A 19 12.65 -2.89 13.88
N ASP A 20 11.87 -2.06 13.18
CA ASP A 20 11.26 -2.38 11.89
C ASP A 20 12.36 -2.68 10.85
N TYR A 21 13.43 -1.90 10.85
CA TYR A 21 14.59 -2.14 9.97
C TYR A 21 15.30 -3.47 10.28
N LYS A 22 15.43 -3.82 11.57
CA LYS A 22 16.08 -5.08 11.99
C LYS A 22 15.22 -6.32 11.78
N THR A 23 13.92 -6.20 12.04
CA THR A 23 13.00 -7.35 12.10
C THR A 23 12.24 -7.56 10.80
N TYR A 24 12.19 -6.56 9.92
CA TYR A 24 11.44 -6.59 8.66
C TYR A 24 10.00 -7.08 8.87
N PRO A 25 9.22 -6.40 9.71
CA PRO A 25 7.92 -6.89 10.13
C PRO A 25 6.94 -6.91 8.95
N THR A 26 5.90 -7.71 9.11
CA THR A 26 4.74 -7.75 8.23
C THR A 26 3.55 -7.07 8.88
N SER A 27 2.64 -6.54 8.07
CA SER A 27 1.31 -6.16 8.53
C SER A 27 0.22 -6.78 7.68
N ASP A 28 -0.80 -7.33 8.34
CA ASP A 28 -1.94 -7.91 7.66
C ASP A 28 -2.90 -6.82 7.20
N LEU A 29 -3.09 -6.71 5.89
CA LEU A 29 -4.09 -5.86 5.28
C LEU A 29 -5.33 -6.67 4.93
N LYS A 30 -6.49 -6.29 5.48
CA LYS A 30 -7.78 -6.90 5.13
C LYS A 30 -8.24 -6.44 3.75
N CYS A 31 -8.65 -7.38 2.91
CA CYS A 31 -9.32 -7.09 1.66
C CYS A 31 -10.64 -6.34 1.92
N PRO A 32 -10.88 -5.17 1.30
CA PRO A 32 -12.13 -4.45 1.44
C PRO A 32 -13.39 -5.19 1.00
N SER A 33 -13.23 -6.19 0.12
CA SER A 33 -14.36 -6.86 -0.55
C SER A 33 -14.71 -8.20 0.08
N CYS A 34 -13.74 -8.93 0.64
CA CYS A 34 -13.98 -10.26 1.24
C CYS A 34 -13.31 -10.48 2.60
N GLU A 35 -12.71 -9.43 3.18
CA GLU A 35 -12.06 -9.42 4.50
C GLU A 35 -10.87 -10.37 4.71
N VAL A 36 -10.54 -11.20 3.72
CA VAL A 36 -9.34 -12.04 3.73
C VAL A 36 -8.09 -11.16 3.87
N LYS A 37 -7.19 -11.58 4.76
CA LYS A 37 -5.95 -10.87 5.06
C LYS A 37 -4.87 -11.22 4.05
N THR A 38 -4.13 -10.20 3.62
CA THR A 38 -2.88 -10.35 2.86
C THR A 38 -1.77 -9.66 3.64
N SER A 39 -0.68 -10.37 3.91
CA SER A 39 0.45 -9.81 4.64
C SER A 39 1.30 -8.95 3.72
N ILE A 40 1.57 -7.71 4.15
CA ILE A 40 2.45 -6.75 3.50
C ILE A 40 3.74 -6.68 4.29
N ALA A 41 4.87 -7.04 3.70
CA ALA A 41 6.16 -6.95 4.38
C ALA A 41 6.79 -5.57 4.23
N PHE A 42 7.56 -5.15 5.24
CA PHE A 42 8.43 -3.96 5.15
C PHE A 42 9.27 -3.96 3.86
N LYS A 43 9.85 -5.12 3.51
CA LYS A 43 10.70 -5.27 2.32
C LYS A 43 9.95 -4.99 1.02
N ASP A 44 8.64 -5.24 0.97
CA ASP A 44 7.84 -4.96 -0.22
C ASP A 44 7.64 -3.44 -0.39
N LEU A 45 7.38 -2.73 0.72
CA LEU A 45 7.30 -1.26 0.74
C LEU A 45 8.64 -0.63 0.34
N GLU A 46 9.75 -1.20 0.83
CA GLU A 46 11.09 -0.74 0.46
C GLU A 46 11.39 -0.97 -1.02
N LYS A 47 11.11 -2.17 -1.53
CA LYS A 47 11.36 -2.56 -2.92
C LYS A 47 10.58 -1.72 -3.93
N HIS A 48 9.34 -1.35 -3.59
CA HIS A 48 8.45 -0.63 -4.49
C HIS A 48 8.42 0.88 -4.24
N ARG A 49 9.30 1.40 -3.38
CA ARG A 49 9.41 2.83 -3.14
C ARG A 49 9.68 3.60 -4.43
N PHE A 50 8.87 4.62 -4.71
CA PHE A 50 8.92 5.46 -5.92
C PHE A 50 8.81 4.66 -7.24
N SER A 51 8.37 3.41 -7.18
CA SER A 51 8.17 2.57 -8.35
C SER A 51 6.78 2.79 -8.94
N ASN A 52 6.68 2.74 -10.27
CA ASN A 52 5.41 2.71 -11.00
C ASN A 52 5.00 1.29 -11.41
N PHE A 53 5.71 0.26 -10.91
CA PHE A 53 5.42 -1.13 -11.23
C PHE A 53 4.09 -1.57 -10.62
N SER A 54 3.25 -2.20 -11.44
CA SER A 54 1.93 -2.73 -11.08
C SER A 54 1.87 -4.23 -11.36
N ASN A 55 1.37 -5.01 -10.41
CA ASN A 55 1.02 -6.42 -10.57
C ASN A 55 -0.38 -6.62 -11.17
N LEU A 56 -1.15 -5.54 -11.35
CA LEU A 56 -2.46 -5.58 -11.99
C LEU A 56 -2.33 -5.58 -13.51
N THR A 57 -3.36 -6.10 -14.18
CA THR A 57 -3.50 -5.97 -15.63
C THR A 57 -3.71 -4.51 -16.01
N GLU A 58 -3.39 -4.16 -17.25
CA GLU A 58 -3.50 -2.79 -17.78
C GLU A 58 -4.92 -2.21 -17.60
N ASP A 59 -5.97 -2.98 -17.89
CA ASP A 59 -7.37 -2.55 -17.68
C ASP A 59 -7.67 -2.18 -16.22
N LYS A 60 -7.24 -3.02 -15.27
CA LYS A 60 -7.43 -2.78 -13.83
C LYS A 60 -6.62 -1.57 -13.37
N GLN A 61 -5.38 -1.44 -13.84
CA GLN A 61 -4.53 -0.29 -13.56
C GLN A 61 -5.16 1.01 -14.07
N ASN A 62 -5.68 1.02 -15.30
CA ASN A 62 -6.29 2.20 -15.91
C ASN A 62 -7.52 2.66 -15.12
N LYS A 63 -8.38 1.73 -14.70
CA LYS A 63 -9.54 2.06 -13.85
C LYS A 63 -9.14 2.70 -12.52
N ILE A 64 -8.11 2.16 -11.85
CA ILE A 64 -7.63 2.75 -10.58
C ILE A 64 -7.03 4.13 -10.85
N ASN A 65 -6.21 4.27 -11.90
CA ASN A 65 -5.57 5.54 -12.25
C ASN A 65 -6.60 6.64 -12.56
N GLU A 66 -7.65 6.31 -13.30
CA GLU A 66 -8.75 7.23 -13.60
C GLU A 66 -9.50 7.62 -12.32
N PHE A 67 -9.83 6.64 -11.47
CA PHE A 67 -10.46 6.91 -10.18
C PHE A 67 -9.60 7.83 -9.31
N VAL A 68 -8.29 7.58 -9.21
CA VAL A 68 -7.33 8.41 -8.47
C VAL A 68 -7.32 9.84 -9.00
N LYS A 69 -7.19 10.00 -10.32
CA LYS A 69 -7.15 11.30 -10.98
C LYS A 69 -8.40 12.14 -10.71
N LEU A 70 -9.56 11.50 -10.62
CA LEU A 70 -10.85 12.18 -10.40
C LEU A 70 -11.17 12.41 -8.91
N ASN A 71 -10.65 11.58 -8.00
CA ASN A 71 -11.11 11.53 -6.61
C ASN A 71 -10.02 11.82 -5.56
N MET A 72 -8.79 12.13 -5.98
CA MET A 72 -7.67 12.41 -5.08
C MET A 72 -6.95 13.69 -5.44
N GLU A 73 -6.96 14.66 -4.52
CA GLU A 73 -6.18 15.90 -4.64
C GLU A 73 -4.69 15.67 -4.43
N LYS A 74 -4.34 14.74 -3.53
CA LYS A 74 -2.96 14.35 -3.21
C LYS A 74 -2.85 12.84 -3.26
N VAL A 75 -1.84 12.37 -3.97
CA VAL A 75 -1.52 10.96 -4.12
C VAL A 75 -0.21 10.70 -3.39
N PRO A 76 -0.16 9.71 -2.47
CA PRO A 76 1.10 9.31 -1.85
C PRO A 76 2.12 8.91 -2.90
N ASN A 77 3.39 9.11 -2.59
CA ASN A 77 4.46 8.99 -3.58
C ASN A 77 4.80 7.56 -4.02
N SER A 78 4.18 6.54 -3.39
CA SER A 78 4.44 5.14 -3.67
C SER A 78 3.16 4.30 -3.53
N PHE A 79 3.11 3.16 -4.23
CA PHE A 79 2.02 2.19 -4.09
C PHE A 79 2.49 0.75 -4.23
N LEU A 80 1.68 -0.16 -3.69
CA LEU A 80 1.69 -1.60 -3.97
C LEU A 80 0.32 -1.98 -4.50
N ASP A 81 0.27 -2.87 -5.48
CA ASP A 81 -1.00 -3.46 -5.89
C ASP A 81 -0.90 -4.96 -6.15
N TYR A 82 -2.05 -5.60 -6.05
CA TYR A 82 -2.22 -7.03 -6.18
C TYR A 82 -3.71 -7.38 -6.37
N ASN A 83 -3.99 -8.56 -6.90
CA ASN A 83 -5.33 -9.12 -6.83
C ASN A 83 -5.49 -9.90 -5.53
N CYS A 84 -6.60 -9.68 -4.81
CA CYS A 84 -6.93 -10.45 -3.63
C CYS A 84 -6.96 -11.95 -4.00
N PRO A 85 -6.23 -12.82 -3.29
CA PRO A 85 -6.15 -14.24 -3.65
C PRO A 85 -7.49 -14.98 -3.53
N ASN A 86 -8.45 -14.43 -2.78
CA ASN A 86 -9.75 -15.06 -2.56
C ASN A 86 -10.83 -14.58 -3.54
N CYS A 87 -11.05 -13.27 -3.65
CA CYS A 87 -12.12 -12.71 -4.49
C CYS A 87 -11.63 -12.07 -5.81
N ASN A 88 -10.30 -12.08 -6.06
CA ASN A 88 -9.67 -11.48 -7.23
C ASN A 88 -9.92 -9.98 -7.42
N SER A 89 -10.37 -9.31 -6.34
CA SER A 89 -10.53 -7.85 -6.29
C SER A 89 -9.17 -7.18 -6.43
N SER A 90 -9.10 -6.15 -7.26
CA SER A 90 -7.91 -5.34 -7.49
C SER A 90 -7.70 -4.43 -6.29
N VAL A 91 -6.62 -4.64 -5.54
CA VAL A 91 -6.27 -3.83 -4.37
C VAL A 91 -5.03 -3.02 -4.68
N ARG A 92 -5.09 -1.70 -4.48
CA ARG A 92 -3.93 -0.80 -4.51
C ARG A 92 -3.78 -0.06 -3.19
N LEU A 93 -2.71 -0.37 -2.47
CA LEU A 93 -2.28 0.28 -1.24
C LEU A 93 -1.33 1.44 -1.58
N TYR A 94 -1.73 2.65 -1.25
CA TYR A 94 -0.89 3.84 -1.33
C TYR A 94 -0.22 4.11 0.02
N TYR A 95 1.06 4.46 -0.06
CA TYR A 95 1.86 4.77 1.12
C TYR A 95 2.84 5.91 0.83
N GLN A 96 3.12 6.70 1.86
CA GLN A 96 4.15 7.70 1.81
C GLN A 96 5.48 7.06 2.18
N SER A 97 6.48 7.22 1.32
CA SER A 97 7.86 6.86 1.64
C SER A 97 8.72 8.11 1.82
N TRP A 98 9.59 8.08 2.82
CA TRP A 98 10.56 9.14 3.07
C TRP A 98 11.90 8.54 3.53
N ALA A 99 12.95 9.33 3.36
CA ALA A 99 14.29 9.04 3.87
C ALA A 99 14.76 10.27 4.66
N GLY A 100 15.35 10.05 5.85
CA GLY A 100 15.85 11.17 6.65
C GLY A 100 15.84 10.99 8.17
N GLY A 101 15.77 9.77 8.70
CA GLY A 101 15.92 9.54 10.14
C GLY A 101 17.31 9.92 10.66
N ARG A 102 17.48 9.98 12.00
CA ARG A 102 18.75 10.30 12.69
C ARG A 102 19.94 9.45 12.24
N HIS A 103 19.67 8.27 11.67
CA HIS A 103 20.65 7.32 11.14
C HIS A 103 20.50 7.03 9.63
N GLY A 104 19.80 7.89 8.86
CA GLY A 104 19.53 7.65 7.45
C GLY A 104 18.46 6.59 7.19
N GLU A 105 17.60 6.35 8.18
CA GLU A 105 16.52 5.36 8.10
C GLU A 105 15.45 5.80 7.07
N ASN A 106 14.90 4.80 6.39
CA ASN A 106 13.72 4.94 5.54
C ASN A 106 12.47 4.74 6.39
N GLY A 107 11.43 5.53 6.13
CA GLY A 107 10.13 5.37 6.74
C GLY A 107 9.04 5.17 5.70
N TYR A 108 8.02 4.39 6.09
CA TYR A 108 6.84 4.10 5.29
C TYR A 108 5.58 4.28 6.12
N GLU A 109 4.62 5.02 5.58
CA GLU A 109 3.32 5.27 6.18
C GLU A 109 2.21 4.86 5.22
N LEU A 110 1.45 3.83 5.61
CA LEU A 110 0.30 3.35 4.87
C LEU A 110 -0.86 4.33 5.07
N GLU A 111 -1.32 4.96 3.99
CA GLU A 111 -2.36 5.98 4.11
C GLU A 111 -3.74 5.46 3.68
N MET A 112 -3.80 4.79 2.52
CA MET A 112 -5.08 4.45 1.91
C MET A 112 -5.02 3.28 0.94
N VAL A 113 -6.17 2.65 0.77
CA VAL A 113 -6.39 1.54 -0.15
C VAL A 113 -7.50 1.92 -1.13
N ILE A 114 -7.27 1.60 -2.40
CA ILE A 114 -8.29 1.62 -3.44
C ILE A 114 -8.60 0.18 -3.83
N SER A 115 -9.87 -0.17 -3.81
CA SER A 115 -10.37 -1.47 -4.26
C SER A 115 -11.57 -1.30 -5.16
N ASP A 116 -11.77 -2.22 -6.11
CA ASP A 116 -12.95 -2.34 -6.97
C ASP A 116 -14.26 -2.51 -6.16
#